data_AF-A0A0H2WCN0-F1
#
_entry.id   AF-A0A0H2WCN0-F1
#
_cell.length_a   1.000
_cell.length_b   1.000
_cell.length_c   1.000
_cell.angle_alpha   90.00
_cell.angle_beta   90.00
_cell.angle_gamma   90.00
#
_symmetry.space_group_name_H-M   'P 1'
#
loop_
_entity.id
_entity.type
_entity.pdbx_description
1 polymer ?
#
loop_
_entity_poly.entity_id
_entity_poly.type
_entity_poly.pdbx_seq_one_letter_code
_entity_poly.pdbx_strand_id
1 'polypeptide(L)'
;MVLYIRMKYHRFPRSHAQQDTGRAASTVPFQRFAHLLCSSIAPLALGFSTDALAIGQAESTAFNAVIDQIKKGDFKLKPVGDRTLPNKVPPPPPPPPPPPPPPPPPPSPPPPSPPPPSPPPPSPPPPSPPPPTTTPPTTTTPTPSMHPIQPTQLPSIPNATPTSGSATNVTINFNSTGASAMGTNSIALDFHARAKDSDSLASGRLAHASGPRSTAIGAEANASGQNTVALGAGSIADRNNTVSVGRHGDERQIVHVAAGTQATDAVNVGQLNLAMSNANAYTNQRIGDLQQSITDTARDAYSGVAAATALTMIPDVDRDKRVSIGVGGAVYKGHRAVALGGTARINENLKVRAGVAMSAGGNAVGIGMSWQW
;
A
#
# COMPACT_ATOMS: atom_id res chain seq x y z
N MET A 1 -31.10 10.92 -53.95
CA MET A 1 -32.26 11.82 -54.02
C MET A 1 -31.73 13.25 -54.03
N VAL A 2 -31.72 13.89 -55.21
CA VAL A 2 -31.14 15.23 -55.41
C VAL A 2 -32.27 16.25 -55.23
N LEU A 3 -32.14 17.16 -54.26
CA LEU A 3 -33.14 18.21 -54.00
C LEU A 3 -32.57 19.58 -54.40
N TYR A 4 -33.23 20.25 -55.34
CA TYR A 4 -32.89 21.56 -55.87
C TYR A 4 -33.85 22.59 -55.27
N ILE A 5 -33.36 23.65 -54.60
CA ILE A 5 -34.22 24.75 -54.11
C ILE A 5 -33.65 26.09 -54.54
N ARG A 6 -34.44 26.81 -55.37
CA ARG A 6 -34.27 28.21 -55.76
C ARG A 6 -34.84 29.10 -54.65
N MET A 7 -34.11 30.11 -54.18
CA MET A 7 -34.67 31.17 -53.31
C MET A 7 -34.79 32.52 -54.05
N LYS A 8 -36.01 33.08 -54.02
CA LYS A 8 -36.39 34.44 -54.44
C LYS A 8 -35.94 35.46 -53.39
N TYR A 9 -35.46 36.61 -53.84
CA TYR A 9 -35.19 37.78 -53.00
C TYR A 9 -36.48 38.58 -52.71
N HIS A 10 -36.73 38.91 -51.44
CA HIS A 10 -37.66 39.97 -51.05
C HIS A 10 -36.89 41.14 -50.40
N ARG A 11 -37.26 42.35 -50.82
CA ARG A 11 -36.70 43.66 -50.47
C ARG A 11 -37.54 44.26 -49.31
N PHE A 12 -36.92 44.79 -48.27
CA PHE A 12 -37.58 45.58 -47.21
C PHE A 12 -36.99 47.03 -47.13
N PRO A 13 -37.77 48.02 -46.62
CA PRO A 13 -37.64 49.44 -46.96
C PRO A 13 -36.89 50.31 -45.92
N ARG A 14 -36.62 51.57 -46.33
CA ARG A 14 -35.91 52.65 -45.63
C ARG A 14 -36.80 53.45 -44.66
N SER A 15 -36.20 53.97 -43.58
CA SER A 15 -36.55 55.22 -42.87
C SER A 15 -35.28 55.74 -42.16
N HIS A 16 -34.57 56.78 -42.62
CA HIS A 16 -34.74 58.25 -42.50
C HIS A 16 -34.58 58.86 -41.10
N ALA A 17 -33.57 59.76 -41.03
CA ALA A 17 -33.25 60.85 -40.09
C ALA A 17 -31.97 60.59 -39.25
N GLN A 18 -30.96 61.46 -39.11
CA GLN A 18 -30.61 62.77 -39.68
C GLN A 18 -29.15 63.08 -39.23
N GLN A 19 -28.31 63.58 -40.16
CA GLN A 19 -27.07 64.43 -40.08
C GLN A 19 -26.22 64.43 -38.78
N ASP A 20 -24.87 64.36 -38.79
CA ASP A 20 -23.95 65.23 -39.54
C ASP A 20 -22.48 64.69 -39.59
N THR A 21 -21.83 64.98 -40.72
CA THR A 21 -20.39 65.08 -41.12
C THR A 21 -19.25 64.16 -40.60
N GLY A 22 -18.59 63.48 -41.56
CA GLY A 22 -17.12 63.57 -41.71
C GLY A 22 -16.28 62.29 -41.74
N ARG A 23 -15.93 61.84 -42.97
CA ARG A 23 -14.74 61.04 -43.37
C ARG A 23 -14.68 59.50 -43.13
N ALA A 24 -14.09 58.88 -44.17
CA ALA A 24 -13.48 57.55 -44.29
C ALA A 24 -14.39 56.35 -44.65
N ALA A 25 -14.38 56.02 -45.94
CA ALA A 25 -14.70 54.70 -46.47
C ALA A 25 -13.73 53.65 -45.93
N SER A 26 -14.23 52.46 -45.54
CA SER A 26 -13.56 51.15 -45.71
C SER A 26 -14.22 50.05 -44.87
N THR A 27 -14.34 48.85 -45.47
CA THR A 27 -14.45 47.53 -44.80
C THR A 27 -15.73 47.16 -44.05
N VAL A 28 -16.73 46.63 -44.76
CA VAL A 28 -17.59 45.50 -44.30
C VAL A 28 -18.20 44.88 -45.58
N PRO A 29 -18.19 43.54 -45.85
CA PRO A 29 -18.42 42.45 -44.89
C PRO A 29 -17.71 41.10 -45.21
N PHE A 30 -16.60 40.78 -44.53
CA PHE A 30 -16.09 39.39 -44.42
C PHE A 30 -16.52 38.74 -43.09
N GLN A 31 -16.66 39.57 -42.05
CA GLN A 31 -17.03 39.17 -40.68
C GLN A 31 -18.47 38.64 -40.55
N ARG A 32 -19.40 39.12 -41.41
CA ARG A 32 -20.80 38.66 -41.42
C ARG A 32 -20.98 37.30 -42.12
N PHE A 33 -20.08 36.89 -43.00
CA PHE A 33 -20.17 35.61 -43.71
C PHE A 33 -19.69 34.43 -42.84
N ALA A 34 -18.63 34.65 -42.04
CA ALA A 34 -18.12 33.68 -41.08
C ALA A 34 -19.13 33.38 -39.94
N HIS A 35 -19.82 34.41 -39.43
CA HIS A 35 -20.86 34.24 -38.42
C HIS A 35 -22.09 33.48 -38.96
N LEU A 36 -22.47 33.65 -40.23
CA LEU A 36 -23.60 32.94 -40.83
C LEU A 36 -23.31 31.45 -41.08
N LEU A 37 -22.07 31.10 -41.46
CA LEU A 37 -21.66 29.70 -41.68
C LEU A 37 -21.60 28.90 -40.37
N CYS A 38 -21.15 29.53 -39.28
CA CYS A 38 -21.07 28.91 -37.95
C CYS A 38 -22.47 28.72 -37.30
N SER A 39 -23.42 29.62 -37.56
CA SER A 39 -24.76 29.57 -36.95
C SER A 39 -25.82 28.81 -37.77
N SER A 40 -25.62 28.58 -39.07
CA SER A 40 -26.65 27.96 -39.93
C SER A 40 -26.32 26.57 -40.47
N ILE A 41 -25.05 26.13 -40.50
CA ILE A 41 -24.67 24.88 -41.19
C ILE A 41 -24.15 23.80 -40.23
N ALA A 42 -23.72 24.16 -39.01
CA ALA A 42 -23.31 23.20 -37.99
C ALA A 42 -24.47 22.36 -37.37
N PRO A 43 -25.72 22.87 -37.20
CA PRO A 43 -26.75 22.06 -36.53
C PRO A 43 -27.40 20.98 -37.41
N LEU A 44 -27.39 21.13 -38.74
CA LEU A 44 -28.22 20.29 -39.62
C LEU A 44 -27.59 18.95 -40.07
N ALA A 45 -26.32 18.67 -39.74
CA ALA A 45 -25.66 17.45 -40.24
C ALA A 45 -25.39 16.36 -39.19
N LEU A 46 -25.40 16.64 -37.88
CA LEU A 46 -24.86 15.67 -36.89
C LEU A 46 -25.54 15.61 -35.50
N GLY A 47 -26.66 16.29 -35.26
CA GLY A 47 -27.47 16.07 -34.04
C GLY A 47 -26.71 16.28 -32.71
N PHE A 48 -26.02 17.41 -32.55
CA PHE A 48 -25.32 17.78 -31.32
C PHE A 48 -26.26 18.45 -30.29
N SER A 49 -26.11 18.11 -29.01
CA SER A 49 -26.81 18.77 -27.89
C SER A 49 -26.19 20.12 -27.52
N THR A 50 -26.94 20.91 -26.76
CA THR A 50 -26.72 22.32 -26.38
C THR A 50 -25.39 22.68 -25.72
N ASP A 51 -24.59 21.71 -25.27
CA ASP A 51 -23.26 21.94 -24.68
C ASP A 51 -22.17 22.29 -25.73
N ALA A 52 -22.45 22.08 -27.02
CA ALA A 52 -21.57 22.49 -28.12
C ALA A 52 -21.50 24.02 -28.32
N LEU A 53 -22.48 24.78 -27.80
CA LEU A 53 -22.54 26.24 -27.97
C LEU A 53 -21.47 26.97 -27.14
N ALA A 54 -21.04 26.39 -26.02
CA ALA A 54 -20.00 26.94 -25.16
C ALA A 54 -18.59 26.76 -25.75
N ILE A 55 -18.35 25.64 -26.44
CA ILE A 55 -17.11 25.39 -27.19
C ILE A 55 -17.04 26.34 -28.40
N GLY A 56 -18.18 26.59 -29.06
CA GLY A 56 -18.31 27.57 -30.15
C GLY A 56 -17.96 29.03 -29.80
N GLN A 57 -18.12 29.45 -28.53
CA GLN A 57 -17.74 30.80 -28.10
C GLN A 57 -16.24 30.94 -27.80
N ALA A 58 -15.59 29.89 -27.31
CA ALA A 58 -14.13 29.85 -27.20
C ALA A 58 -13.46 29.80 -28.60
N GLU A 59 -14.09 29.07 -29.54
CA GLU A 59 -13.71 28.97 -30.96
C GLU A 59 -13.69 30.33 -31.69
N SER A 60 -14.60 31.26 -31.35
CA SER A 60 -14.63 32.63 -31.90
C SER A 60 -13.40 33.46 -31.50
N THR A 61 -12.94 33.32 -30.25
CA THR A 61 -11.86 34.13 -29.70
C THR A 61 -10.49 33.65 -30.20
N ALA A 62 -10.29 32.33 -30.24
CA ALA A 62 -9.07 31.72 -30.79
C ALA A 62 -8.96 31.95 -32.30
N PHE A 63 -10.06 31.83 -33.05
CA PHE A 63 -10.09 32.10 -34.49
C PHE A 63 -9.80 33.57 -34.81
N ASN A 64 -10.41 34.51 -34.06
CA ASN A 64 -10.11 35.93 -34.22
C ASN A 64 -8.66 36.27 -33.83
N ALA A 65 -8.09 35.63 -32.80
CA ALA A 65 -6.70 35.82 -32.41
C ALA A 65 -5.69 35.32 -33.47
N VAL A 66 -5.98 34.20 -34.13
CA VAL A 66 -5.16 33.67 -35.23
C VAL A 66 -5.26 34.57 -36.47
N ILE A 67 -6.46 35.05 -36.81
CA ILE A 67 -6.65 36.03 -37.90
C ILE A 67 -5.95 37.36 -37.59
N ASP A 68 -5.92 37.80 -36.33
CA ASP A 68 -5.24 39.03 -35.91
C ASP A 68 -3.70 38.88 -35.93
N GLN A 69 -3.17 37.69 -35.61
CA GLN A 69 -1.75 37.37 -35.76
C GLN A 69 -1.31 37.28 -37.23
N ILE A 70 -2.16 36.74 -38.11
CA ILE A 70 -1.90 36.70 -39.56
C ILE A 70 -1.89 38.12 -40.16
N LYS A 71 -2.76 39.02 -39.69
CA LYS A 71 -2.83 40.41 -40.15
C LYS A 71 -1.66 41.29 -39.70
N LYS A 72 -1.06 41.00 -38.54
CA LYS A 72 0.05 41.79 -37.98
C LYS A 72 1.43 41.39 -38.49
N GLY A 73 1.54 40.31 -39.28
CA GLY A 73 2.83 39.85 -39.82
C GLY A 73 3.82 39.33 -38.76
N ASP A 74 3.42 39.22 -37.50
CA ASP A 74 4.25 38.77 -36.39
C ASP A 74 4.26 37.24 -36.27
N PHE A 75 4.75 36.57 -37.31
CA PHE A 75 5.11 35.14 -37.20
C PHE A 75 6.50 35.02 -36.56
N LYS A 76 6.61 35.33 -35.27
CA LYS A 76 7.81 34.99 -34.49
C LYS A 76 7.75 33.51 -34.16
N LEU A 77 8.31 32.66 -35.04
CA LEU A 77 8.74 31.33 -34.63
C LEU A 77 9.68 31.52 -33.45
N LYS A 78 9.31 31.04 -32.26
CA LYS A 78 10.33 30.76 -31.25
C LYS A 78 11.28 29.75 -31.90
N PRO A 79 12.61 30.00 -31.90
CA PRO A 79 13.56 29.01 -32.37
C PRO A 79 13.26 27.70 -31.64
N VAL A 80 13.13 26.61 -32.40
CA VAL A 80 13.25 25.27 -31.82
C VAL A 80 14.64 25.25 -31.22
N GLY A 81 14.71 25.37 -29.89
CA GLY A 81 15.95 25.25 -29.14
C GLY A 81 16.60 23.94 -29.55
N ASP A 82 17.85 24.06 -29.95
CA ASP A 82 18.80 22.98 -30.20
C ASP A 82 18.55 21.81 -29.25
N ARG A 83 17.92 20.73 -29.74
CA ARG A 83 17.92 19.44 -29.07
C ARG A 83 19.23 18.76 -29.45
N THR A 84 20.33 19.28 -28.91
CA THR A 84 21.41 18.39 -28.51
C THR A 84 20.78 17.35 -27.60
N LEU A 85 20.92 16.08 -27.97
CA LEU A 85 20.49 14.96 -27.12
C LEU A 85 21.11 15.20 -25.72
N PRO A 86 20.31 15.34 -24.64
CA PRO A 86 20.89 15.28 -23.32
C PRO A 86 21.28 13.82 -23.09
N ASN A 87 22.55 13.56 -23.32
CA ASN A 87 23.19 12.38 -22.80
C ASN A 87 23.00 12.42 -21.27
N LYS A 88 22.49 11.31 -20.72
CA LYS A 88 22.19 11.03 -19.30
C LYS A 88 20.90 11.66 -18.74
N VAL A 89 19.87 10.82 -18.61
CA VAL A 89 18.74 11.04 -17.71
C VAL A 89 19.30 11.27 -16.29
N PRO A 90 19.06 12.42 -15.64
CA PRO A 90 19.46 12.61 -14.24
C PRO A 90 18.71 11.61 -13.35
N PRO A 91 19.34 11.07 -12.29
CA PRO A 91 18.67 10.17 -11.36
C PRO A 91 17.42 10.85 -10.77
N PRO A 92 16.35 10.08 -10.48
CA PRO A 92 15.14 10.65 -9.90
C PRO A 92 15.47 11.39 -8.59
N PRO A 93 14.77 12.51 -8.30
CA PRO A 93 14.96 13.20 -7.03
C PRO A 93 14.70 12.24 -5.86
N PRO A 94 15.42 12.39 -4.73
CA PRO A 94 15.18 11.57 -3.56
C PRO A 94 13.72 11.70 -3.11
N PRO A 95 13.12 10.62 -2.57
CA PRO A 95 11.75 10.67 -2.07
C PRO A 95 11.62 11.76 -1.00
N PRO A 96 10.46 12.44 -0.92
CA PRO A 96 10.21 13.40 0.15
C PRO A 96 10.38 12.71 1.52
N PRO A 97 10.84 13.45 2.55
CA PRO A 97 10.97 12.90 3.89
C PRO A 97 9.62 12.34 4.36
N PRO A 98 9.62 11.24 5.14
CA PRO A 98 8.38 10.68 5.67
C PRO A 98 7.64 11.73 6.50
N PRO A 99 6.29 11.73 6.46
CA PRO A 99 5.51 12.62 7.31
C PRO A 99 5.87 12.39 8.78
N PRO A 100 5.82 13.43 9.63
CA PRO A 100 6.09 13.29 11.06
C PRO A 100 5.14 12.23 11.66
N PRO A 101 5.61 11.46 12.66
CA PRO A 101 4.78 10.45 13.31
C PRO A 101 3.52 11.10 13.89
N PRO A 102 2.37 10.39 13.87
CA PRO A 102 1.16 10.88 14.51
C PRO A 102 1.43 11.15 16.00
N PRO A 103 0.76 12.16 16.60
CA PRO A 103 0.88 12.43 18.02
C PRO A 103 0.52 11.17 18.83
N PRO A 104 1.16 10.94 19.98
CA PRO A 104 0.88 9.79 20.82
C PRO A 104 -0.60 9.77 21.21
N PRO A 105 -1.22 8.58 21.32
CA PRO A 105 -2.59 8.47 21.79
C PRO A 105 -2.71 9.09 23.19
N PRO A 106 -3.87 9.68 23.53
CA PRO A 106 -4.11 10.19 24.87
C PRO A 106 -3.92 9.06 25.89
N PRO A 107 -3.42 9.37 27.11
CA PRO A 107 -3.21 8.37 28.14
C PRO A 107 -4.52 7.62 28.44
N SER A 108 -4.40 6.30 28.59
CA SER A 108 -5.52 5.44 28.97
C SER A 108 -6.19 5.96 30.25
N PRO A 109 -7.53 5.94 30.34
CA PRO A 109 -8.20 6.27 31.59
C PRO A 109 -7.70 5.35 32.71
N PRO A 110 -7.60 5.86 33.96
CA PRO A 110 -7.15 5.05 35.08
C PRO A 110 -8.08 3.83 35.26
N PRO A 111 -7.54 2.67 35.64
CA PRO A 111 -8.36 1.49 35.88
C PRO A 111 -9.41 1.78 36.98
N PRO A 112 -10.60 1.18 36.91
CA PRO A 112 -11.60 1.31 37.95
C PRO A 112 -11.03 0.85 39.29
N SER A 113 -11.43 1.55 40.36
CA SER A 113 -11.02 1.22 41.72
C SER A 113 -11.39 -0.23 42.06
N PRO A 114 -10.50 -1.00 42.72
CA PRO A 114 -10.82 -2.36 43.11
C PRO A 114 -12.04 -2.38 44.04
N PRO A 115 -12.89 -3.43 43.97
CA PRO A 115 -14.02 -3.58 44.87
C PRO A 115 -13.51 -3.66 46.32
N PRO A 116 -14.31 -3.18 47.30
CA PRO A 116 -13.95 -3.26 48.71
C PRO A 116 -13.74 -4.74 49.13
N PRO A 117 -12.84 -5.01 50.10
CA PRO A 117 -12.59 -6.36 50.57
C PRO A 117 -13.88 -7.03 51.08
N SER A 118 -14.04 -8.31 50.79
CA SER A 118 -15.13 -9.11 51.35
C SER A 118 -15.02 -9.15 52.88
N PRO A 119 -16.15 -9.08 53.62
CA PRO A 119 -16.12 -9.20 55.07
C PRO A 119 -15.53 -10.56 55.49
N PRO A 120 -14.77 -10.62 56.60
CA PRO A 120 -14.17 -11.87 57.06
C PRO A 120 -15.24 -12.91 57.40
N PRO A 121 -14.97 -14.21 57.15
CA PRO A 121 -15.91 -15.28 57.50
C PRO A 121 -16.12 -15.34 59.03
N PRO A 122 -17.31 -15.77 59.48
CA PRO A 122 -17.60 -15.92 60.90
C PRO A 122 -16.64 -16.92 61.57
N SER A 123 -16.25 -16.63 62.80
CA SER A 123 -15.34 -17.46 63.59
C SER A 123 -15.92 -18.86 63.81
N PRO A 124 -15.10 -19.93 63.72
CA PRO A 124 -15.58 -21.29 63.97
C PRO A 124 -16.01 -21.49 65.43
N PRO A 125 -16.99 -22.37 65.69
CA PRO A 125 -17.42 -22.68 67.05
C PRO A 125 -16.30 -23.36 67.86
N PRO A 126 -16.27 -23.16 69.20
CA PRO A 126 -15.24 -23.75 70.06
C PRO A 126 -15.32 -25.28 70.09
N PRO A 127 -14.18 -25.99 70.23
CA PRO A 127 -14.13 -27.45 70.25
C PRO A 127 -14.80 -28.04 71.50
N SER A 128 -15.38 -29.22 71.33
CA SER A 128 -16.06 -29.97 72.40
C SER A 128 -15.05 -30.54 73.43
N PRO A 129 -15.42 -30.65 74.72
CA PRO A 129 -14.53 -31.13 75.76
C PRO A 129 -14.22 -32.64 75.62
N PRO A 130 -13.01 -33.09 76.00
CA PRO A 130 -12.59 -34.48 75.85
C PRO A 130 -13.25 -35.42 76.89
N PRO A 131 -13.45 -36.71 76.56
CA PRO A 131 -13.98 -37.72 77.49
C PRO A 131 -12.94 -38.17 78.54
N PRO A 132 -13.38 -38.69 79.71
CA PRO A 132 -12.49 -39.07 80.81
C PRO A 132 -11.72 -40.37 80.53
N THR A 133 -10.46 -40.39 80.96
CA THR A 133 -9.49 -41.50 80.83
C THR A 133 -9.65 -42.54 81.94
N THR A 134 -9.58 -43.83 81.59
CA THR A 134 -9.46 -44.95 82.53
C THR A 134 -8.05 -45.53 82.51
N THR A 135 -7.48 -45.73 83.69
CA THR A 135 -6.13 -46.20 84.01
C THR A 135 -5.91 -47.69 83.68
N PRO A 136 -4.71 -48.14 83.23
CA PRO A 136 -4.36 -49.56 83.09
C PRO A 136 -3.45 -50.09 84.21
N PRO A 137 -3.43 -51.41 84.53
CA PRO A 137 -2.44 -51.99 85.42
C PRO A 137 -1.20 -52.55 84.67
N THR A 138 -0.11 -52.59 85.43
CA THR A 138 1.29 -52.89 85.12
C THR A 138 1.61 -54.36 84.84
N THR A 139 2.59 -54.67 83.99
CA THR A 139 3.42 -55.89 84.09
C THR A 139 4.82 -55.70 83.45
N THR A 140 5.76 -56.52 83.91
CA THR A 140 7.22 -56.36 84.06
C THR A 140 8.12 -56.72 82.87
N THR A 141 9.29 -56.09 82.86
CA THR A 141 10.54 -56.26 82.06
C THR A 141 11.10 -57.70 82.00
N PRO A 142 11.91 -58.04 80.97
CA PRO A 142 13.35 -58.23 81.22
C PRO A 142 14.29 -57.62 80.14
N THR A 143 15.46 -57.15 80.60
CA THR A 143 16.65 -56.71 79.83
C THR A 143 17.39 -57.91 79.22
N PRO A 144 18.14 -57.82 78.09
CA PRO A 144 19.57 -57.47 78.17
C PRO A 144 20.26 -56.85 76.92
N SER A 145 21.45 -56.28 77.19
CA SER A 145 22.68 -56.22 76.37
C SER A 145 22.92 -55.12 75.33
N MET A 146 23.98 -54.35 75.60
CA MET A 146 24.68 -53.45 74.69
C MET A 146 25.38 -54.19 73.53
N HIS A 147 25.32 -53.60 72.33
CA HIS A 147 26.20 -53.90 71.19
C HIS A 147 26.88 -52.59 70.70
N PRO A 148 28.11 -52.64 70.17
CA PRO A 148 28.92 -51.45 69.89
C PRO A 148 28.44 -50.66 68.67
N ILE A 149 28.71 -49.36 68.69
CA ILE A 149 28.32 -48.35 67.71
C ILE A 149 29.09 -48.56 66.40
N GLN A 150 28.40 -48.76 65.27
CA GLN A 150 28.93 -48.73 63.91
C GLN A 150 28.38 -47.48 63.19
N PRO A 151 29.19 -46.73 62.40
CA PRO A 151 28.84 -45.38 61.97
C PRO A 151 27.53 -45.32 61.18
N THR A 152 26.67 -44.42 61.63
CA THR A 152 25.36 -44.10 61.10
C THR A 152 25.41 -43.84 59.59
N GLN A 153 24.85 -44.75 58.81
CA GLN A 153 24.49 -44.49 57.42
C GLN A 153 23.40 -43.40 57.40
N LEU A 154 23.56 -42.45 56.47
CA LEU A 154 22.80 -41.21 56.27
C LEU A 154 21.29 -41.32 56.61
N PRO A 155 20.69 -40.36 57.34
CA PRO A 155 19.25 -40.40 57.63
C PRO A 155 18.42 -40.49 56.35
N SER A 156 17.59 -41.52 56.25
CA SER A 156 16.55 -41.58 55.22
C SER A 156 15.58 -40.41 55.44
N ILE A 157 15.31 -39.64 54.37
CA ILE A 157 14.37 -38.52 54.43
C ILE A 157 12.97 -39.10 54.70
N PRO A 158 12.25 -38.67 55.76
CA PRO A 158 10.91 -39.17 56.05
C PRO A 158 9.94 -38.86 54.91
N ASN A 159 9.14 -39.86 54.51
CA ASN A 159 8.09 -39.73 53.50
C ASN A 159 7.05 -38.70 53.94
N ALA A 160 6.89 -37.61 53.18
CA ALA A 160 5.90 -36.57 53.49
C ALA A 160 4.48 -37.13 53.36
N THR A 161 3.72 -37.13 54.46
CA THR A 161 2.30 -37.47 54.46
C THR A 161 1.51 -36.27 53.92
N PRO A 162 0.67 -36.40 52.87
CA PRO A 162 -0.08 -35.26 52.35
C PRO A 162 -1.21 -34.91 53.33
N THR A 163 -1.06 -33.83 54.08
CA THR A 163 -2.17 -33.26 54.86
C THR A 163 -3.08 -32.48 53.93
N SER A 164 -4.31 -32.97 53.79
CA SER A 164 -5.41 -32.30 53.10
C SER A 164 -5.77 -30.98 53.79
N GLY A 165 -5.33 -29.88 53.18
CA GLY A 165 -5.68 -28.50 53.51
C GLY A 165 -5.11 -27.60 52.42
N SER A 166 -5.91 -26.65 51.92
CA SER A 166 -5.59 -25.72 50.81
C SER A 166 -4.09 -25.41 50.70
N ALA A 167 -3.41 -25.97 49.69
CA ALA A 167 -1.95 -25.91 49.62
C ALA A 167 -1.46 -24.50 49.25
N THR A 168 -0.88 -23.80 50.22
CA THR A 168 0.10 -22.71 50.05
C THR A 168 1.54 -23.21 50.17
N ASN A 169 1.79 -24.50 49.89
CA ASN A 169 3.07 -25.16 50.13
C ASN A 169 3.68 -25.69 48.82
N VAL A 170 4.94 -25.37 48.56
CA VAL A 170 5.75 -26.07 47.56
C VAL A 170 6.10 -27.45 48.14
N THR A 171 5.41 -28.49 47.66
CA THR A 171 5.77 -29.88 47.96
C THR A 171 6.78 -30.34 46.92
N ILE A 172 8.05 -30.48 47.31
CA ILE A 172 9.08 -31.07 46.46
C ILE A 172 9.24 -32.54 46.85
N ASN A 173 8.47 -33.42 46.21
CA ASN A 173 8.61 -34.86 46.41
C ASN A 173 9.64 -35.42 45.41
N PHE A 174 10.91 -35.46 45.82
CA PHE A 174 11.95 -36.07 45.01
C PHE A 174 11.91 -37.60 45.15
N ASN A 175 11.18 -38.29 44.28
CA ASN A 175 11.47 -39.70 43.99
C ASN A 175 12.60 -39.83 42.95
N SER A 176 13.58 -38.92 43.05
CA SER A 176 14.59 -38.62 42.04
C SER A 176 15.78 -39.56 42.13
N THR A 177 15.55 -40.86 42.01
CA THR A 177 16.65 -41.79 41.78
C THR A 177 17.35 -41.40 40.47
N GLY A 178 18.66 -41.12 40.54
CA GLY A 178 19.50 -40.86 39.37
C GLY A 178 19.54 -39.41 38.85
N ALA A 179 18.91 -38.44 39.53
CA ALA A 179 19.16 -37.03 39.23
C ALA A 179 20.63 -36.68 39.51
N SER A 180 21.30 -35.97 38.60
CA SER A 180 22.73 -35.66 38.70
C SER A 180 23.04 -34.26 38.20
N ALA A 181 23.45 -33.40 39.12
CA ALA A 181 24.00 -32.07 38.87
C ALA A 181 25.54 -32.19 38.87
N MET A 182 26.13 -32.34 37.68
CA MET A 182 27.56 -32.63 37.51
C MET A 182 28.40 -31.38 37.23
N GLY A 183 27.77 -30.31 36.76
CA GLY A 183 28.44 -29.04 36.51
C GLY A 183 28.53 -28.15 37.75
N THR A 184 29.52 -27.26 37.78
CA THR A 184 29.60 -26.20 38.79
C THR A 184 28.32 -25.34 38.74
N ASN A 185 27.70 -25.07 39.90
CA ASN A 185 26.43 -24.33 40.01
C ASN A 185 25.25 -24.94 39.22
N SER A 186 25.29 -26.24 38.93
CA SER A 186 24.21 -26.90 38.18
C SER A 186 23.06 -27.37 39.08
N ILE A 187 21.87 -27.52 38.49
CA ILE A 187 20.66 -27.96 39.18
C ILE A 187 20.00 -29.08 38.36
N ALA A 188 19.75 -30.24 38.99
CA ALA A 188 19.01 -31.35 38.39
C ALA A 188 17.80 -31.71 39.26
N LEU A 189 16.59 -31.64 38.69
CA LEU A 189 15.32 -31.88 39.37
C LEU A 189 14.54 -32.97 38.64
N ASP A 190 13.98 -33.92 39.41
CA ASP A 190 13.20 -35.09 38.95
C ASP A 190 14.05 -36.30 38.49
N PHE A 191 13.41 -37.45 38.29
CA PHE A 191 14.03 -38.74 37.98
C PHE A 191 14.96 -38.68 36.76
N HIS A 192 16.23 -39.04 36.96
CA HIS A 192 17.26 -39.06 35.91
C HIS A 192 17.48 -37.73 35.16
N ALA A 193 17.10 -36.59 35.74
CA ALA A 193 17.51 -35.31 35.21
C ALA A 193 19.03 -35.14 35.31
N ARG A 194 19.67 -34.62 34.27
CA ARG A 194 21.13 -34.47 34.18
C ARG A 194 21.52 -33.07 33.75
N ALA A 195 22.10 -32.32 34.67
CA ALA A 195 22.69 -31.01 34.42
C ALA A 195 24.22 -31.16 34.41
N LYS A 196 24.80 -31.32 33.22
CA LYS A 196 26.18 -31.82 33.06
C LYS A 196 27.24 -30.74 33.09
N ASP A 197 26.90 -29.51 32.72
CA ASP A 197 27.86 -28.42 32.53
C ASP A 197 27.62 -27.28 33.53
N SER A 198 28.59 -26.38 33.62
CA SER A 198 28.54 -25.16 34.42
C SER A 198 27.26 -24.36 34.19
N ASP A 199 26.67 -23.90 35.30
CA ASP A 199 25.44 -23.08 35.34
C ASP A 199 24.25 -23.68 34.56
N SER A 200 24.18 -25.02 34.48
CA SER A 200 23.10 -25.71 33.76
C SER A 200 21.93 -26.10 34.67
N LEU A 201 20.71 -26.08 34.11
CA LEU A 201 19.48 -26.48 34.79
C LEU A 201 18.78 -27.59 34.00
N ALA A 202 18.57 -28.76 34.60
CA ALA A 202 17.73 -29.82 34.06
C ALA A 202 16.55 -30.07 34.99
N SER A 203 15.34 -29.81 34.50
CA SER A 203 14.10 -29.97 35.28
C SER A 203 13.09 -30.81 34.52
N GLY A 204 12.76 -31.97 35.08
CA GLY A 204 11.81 -32.94 34.52
C GLY A 204 12.45 -34.30 34.28
N ARG A 205 11.64 -35.36 34.36
CA ARG A 205 12.06 -36.74 34.11
C ARG A 205 12.92 -36.86 32.84
N LEU A 206 14.15 -37.37 32.97
CA LEU A 206 15.11 -37.52 31.87
C LEU A 206 15.52 -36.22 31.15
N ALA A 207 15.29 -35.04 31.74
CA ALA A 207 15.77 -33.77 31.18
C ALA A 207 17.30 -33.76 31.11
N HIS A 208 17.86 -33.20 30.04
CA HIS A 208 19.28 -33.21 29.74
C HIS A 208 19.78 -31.79 29.41
N ALA A 209 20.50 -31.17 30.33
CA ALA A 209 21.15 -29.88 30.11
C ALA A 209 22.66 -30.12 30.03
N SER A 210 23.19 -30.24 28.82
CA SER A 210 24.61 -30.61 28.59
C SER A 210 25.46 -29.49 28.00
N GLY A 211 24.85 -28.37 27.59
CA GLY A 211 25.62 -27.18 27.20
C GLY A 211 25.97 -26.31 28.42
N PRO A 212 27.08 -25.55 28.40
CA PRO A 212 27.35 -24.54 29.42
C PRO A 212 26.24 -23.49 29.45
N ARG A 213 25.76 -23.09 30.64
CA ARG A 213 24.62 -22.16 30.82
C ARG A 213 23.33 -22.62 30.11
N SER A 214 23.12 -23.93 29.96
CA SER A 214 21.93 -24.47 29.30
C SER A 214 20.79 -24.74 30.29
N THR A 215 19.56 -24.61 29.83
CA THR A 215 18.36 -24.88 30.63
C THR A 215 17.44 -25.84 29.87
N ALA A 216 17.16 -27.01 30.42
CA ALA A 216 16.19 -27.97 29.91
C ALA A 216 15.01 -28.07 30.89
N ILE A 217 13.82 -27.67 30.45
CA ILE A 217 12.59 -27.69 31.25
C ILE A 217 11.55 -28.53 30.53
N GLY A 218 11.20 -29.67 31.11
CA GLY A 218 10.24 -30.64 30.57
C GLY A 218 10.82 -32.04 30.53
N ALA A 219 9.95 -33.05 30.62
CA ALA A 219 10.39 -34.44 30.52
C ALA A 219 11.08 -34.68 29.18
N GLU A 220 12.27 -35.29 29.20
CA GLU A 220 13.08 -35.61 28.01
C GLU A 220 13.50 -34.36 27.18
N ALA A 221 13.39 -33.15 27.74
CA ALA A 221 13.93 -31.94 27.11
C ALA A 221 15.47 -32.02 27.05
N ASN A 222 16.06 -31.64 25.93
CA ASN A 222 17.51 -31.71 25.69
C ASN A 222 18.06 -30.35 25.27
N ALA A 223 18.81 -29.69 26.16
CA ALA A 223 19.50 -28.43 25.91
C ALA A 223 21.01 -28.71 25.81
N SER A 224 21.49 -28.98 24.59
CA SER A 224 22.88 -29.33 24.31
C SER A 224 23.72 -28.16 23.80
N GLY A 225 23.10 -27.09 23.30
CA GLY A 225 23.80 -25.87 22.89
C GLY A 225 24.23 -25.01 24.09
N GLN A 226 25.28 -24.21 23.91
CA GLN A 226 25.73 -23.24 24.92
C GLN A 226 24.75 -22.07 25.06
N ASN A 227 24.44 -21.67 26.30
CA ASN A 227 23.55 -20.56 26.60
C ASN A 227 22.17 -20.73 25.93
N THR A 228 21.54 -21.88 26.14
CA THR A 228 20.29 -22.26 25.47
C THR A 228 19.18 -22.60 26.44
N VAL A 229 17.94 -22.59 25.95
CA VAL A 229 16.76 -23.06 26.69
C VAL A 229 15.98 -24.04 25.82
N ALA A 230 15.84 -25.30 26.25
CA ALA A 230 14.85 -26.24 25.73
C ALA A 230 13.60 -26.19 26.62
N LEU A 231 12.50 -25.65 26.10
CA LEU A 231 11.26 -25.43 26.83
C LEU A 231 10.16 -26.38 26.33
N GLY A 232 9.66 -27.24 27.21
CA GLY A 232 8.62 -28.23 26.94
C GLY A 232 9.16 -29.65 26.81
N ALA A 233 8.28 -30.63 27.02
CA ALA A 233 8.65 -32.04 26.98
C ALA A 233 9.18 -32.45 25.59
N GLY A 234 10.30 -33.15 25.53
CA GLY A 234 10.95 -33.58 24.28
C GLY A 234 11.50 -32.45 23.40
N SER A 235 11.52 -31.20 23.86
CA SER A 235 12.12 -30.08 23.12
C SER A 235 13.64 -30.25 22.99
N ILE A 236 14.20 -29.82 21.87
CA ILE A 236 15.64 -29.90 21.58
C ILE A 236 16.17 -28.50 21.29
N ALA A 237 17.16 -28.05 22.08
CA ALA A 237 17.90 -26.80 21.88
C ALA A 237 19.39 -27.12 21.65
N ASP A 238 19.76 -27.33 20.40
CA ASP A 238 21.09 -27.74 19.94
C ASP A 238 21.91 -26.59 19.32
N ARG A 239 21.30 -25.42 19.13
CA ARG A 239 21.95 -24.20 18.62
C ARG A 239 22.26 -23.22 19.74
N ASN A 240 23.50 -22.75 19.84
CA ASN A 240 23.92 -21.79 20.87
C ASN A 240 23.08 -20.51 20.87
N ASN A 241 22.86 -19.90 22.05
CA ASN A 241 22.12 -18.65 22.23
C ASN A 241 20.67 -18.70 21.70
N THR A 242 19.96 -19.81 21.88
CA THR A 242 18.58 -19.97 21.41
C THR A 242 17.64 -20.48 22.50
N VAL A 243 16.36 -20.16 22.33
CA VAL A 243 15.24 -20.80 23.03
C VAL A 243 14.53 -21.68 22.02
N SER A 244 14.47 -22.99 22.28
CA SER A 244 13.67 -23.93 21.50
C SER A 244 12.42 -24.32 22.28
N VAL A 245 11.27 -24.20 21.64
CA VAL A 245 9.96 -24.58 22.22
C VAL A 245 9.47 -25.93 21.71
N GLY A 246 10.29 -26.67 20.96
CA GLY A 246 9.94 -27.94 20.34
C GLY A 246 11.15 -28.62 19.72
N ARG A 247 10.91 -29.41 18.68
CA ARG A 247 11.95 -29.99 17.83
C ARG A 247 11.42 -30.14 16.40
N HIS A 248 12.31 -30.43 15.46
CA HIS A 248 11.93 -30.64 14.06
C HIS A 248 10.81 -31.69 13.94
N GLY A 249 9.67 -31.31 13.34
CA GLY A 249 8.49 -32.15 13.16
C GLY A 249 7.53 -32.19 14.37
N ASP A 250 7.93 -31.61 15.50
CA ASP A 250 7.11 -31.46 16.71
C ASP A 250 7.16 -29.98 17.18
N GLU A 251 6.86 -29.06 16.27
CA GLU A 251 6.81 -27.63 16.56
C GLU A 251 5.64 -27.28 17.48
N ARG A 252 5.83 -26.25 18.31
CA ARG A 252 4.78 -25.68 19.15
C ARG A 252 4.44 -24.28 18.70
N GLN A 253 3.16 -23.94 18.79
CA GLN A 253 2.70 -22.57 18.60
C GLN A 253 2.99 -21.74 19.86
N ILE A 254 3.48 -20.52 19.65
CA ILE A 254 3.61 -19.51 20.71
C ILE A 254 2.40 -18.58 20.57
N VAL A 255 1.45 -18.68 21.50
CA VAL A 255 0.20 -17.93 21.49
C VAL A 255 0.21 -16.82 22.54
N HIS A 256 -0.72 -15.87 22.43
CA HIS A 256 -0.81 -14.69 23.30
C HIS A 256 0.41 -13.76 23.25
N VAL A 257 1.03 -13.64 22.08
CA VAL A 257 2.13 -12.71 21.83
C VAL A 257 1.56 -11.32 21.49
N ALA A 258 1.76 -10.36 22.39
CA ALA A 258 1.44 -8.96 22.15
C ALA A 258 2.25 -8.40 20.96
N ALA A 259 1.79 -7.31 20.37
CA ALA A 259 2.50 -6.69 19.25
C ALA A 259 3.88 -6.19 19.70
N GLY A 260 4.93 -6.55 18.96
CA GLY A 260 6.29 -6.08 19.21
C GLY A 260 6.43 -4.59 18.96
N THR A 261 7.23 -3.91 19.78
CA THR A 261 7.44 -2.45 19.74
C THR A 261 8.90 -2.07 19.50
N GLN A 262 9.83 -2.95 19.83
CA GLN A 262 11.26 -2.77 19.62
C GLN A 262 11.78 -3.69 18.51
N ALA A 263 12.98 -3.39 18.01
CA ALA A 263 13.57 -4.10 16.86
C ALA A 263 13.82 -5.61 17.10
N THR A 264 13.96 -6.03 18.36
CA THR A 264 14.23 -7.41 18.76
C THR A 264 13.01 -8.10 19.38
N ASP A 265 11.83 -7.48 19.33
CA ASP A 265 10.59 -8.09 19.82
C ASP A 265 10.06 -9.12 18.83
N ALA A 266 9.34 -10.12 19.32
CA ALA A 266 8.62 -11.05 18.47
C ALA A 266 7.49 -10.34 17.72
N VAL A 267 7.36 -10.63 16.43
CA VAL A 267 6.26 -10.13 15.58
C VAL A 267 5.12 -11.14 15.62
N ASN A 268 3.90 -10.69 15.93
CA ASN A 268 2.73 -11.55 15.88
C ASN A 268 2.07 -11.53 14.49
N VAL A 269 1.15 -12.49 14.25
CA VAL A 269 0.47 -12.64 12.94
C VAL A 269 -0.36 -11.39 12.57
N GLY A 270 -0.87 -10.65 13.56
CA GLY A 270 -1.59 -9.39 13.31
C GLY A 270 -0.70 -8.33 12.65
N GLN A 271 0.51 -8.12 13.18
CA GLN A 271 1.49 -7.20 12.59
C GLN A 271 1.93 -7.64 11.19
N LEU A 272 2.14 -8.95 10.97
CA LEU A 272 2.49 -9.48 9.65
C LEU A 272 1.36 -9.24 8.62
N ASN A 273 0.11 -9.52 9.00
CA ASN A 273 -1.04 -9.30 8.12
C ASN A 273 -1.22 -7.82 7.74
N LEU A 274 -0.99 -6.91 8.69
CA LEU A 274 -1.00 -5.47 8.42
C LEU A 274 0.10 -5.06 7.43
N ALA A 275 1.32 -5.56 7.61
CA ALA A 275 2.43 -5.30 6.69
C ALA A 275 2.14 -5.81 5.27
N MET A 276 1.61 -7.03 5.14
CA MET A 276 1.22 -7.61 3.85
C MET A 276 0.07 -6.82 3.19
N SER A 277 -0.93 -6.41 3.96
CA SER A 277 -2.04 -5.59 3.46
C SER A 277 -1.54 -4.25 2.90
N ASN A 278 -0.62 -3.59 3.59
CA ASN A 278 -0.04 -2.32 3.14
C ASN A 278 0.77 -2.50 1.86
N ALA A 279 1.56 -3.58 1.74
CA ALA A 279 2.31 -3.88 0.52
C ALA A 279 1.40 -4.15 -0.69
N ASN A 280 0.30 -4.87 -0.48
CA ASN A 280 -0.69 -5.14 -1.52
C ASN A 280 -1.42 -3.86 -1.95
N ALA A 281 -1.84 -3.02 -0.99
CA ALA A 281 -2.50 -1.75 -1.28
C ALA A 281 -1.61 -0.84 -2.14
N TYR A 282 -0.34 -0.70 -1.76
CA TYR A 282 0.64 0.08 -2.51
C TYR A 282 0.85 -0.44 -3.95
N THR A 283 0.94 -1.77 -4.11
CA THR A 283 1.12 -2.39 -5.42
C THR A 283 -0.12 -2.20 -6.30
N ASN A 284 -1.31 -2.36 -5.72
CA ASN A 284 -2.58 -2.16 -6.42
C ASN A 284 -2.76 -0.72 -6.89
N GLN A 285 -2.36 0.26 -6.07
CA GLN A 285 -2.36 1.67 -6.45
C GLN A 285 -1.47 1.92 -7.68
N ARG A 286 -0.22 1.45 -7.65
CA ARG A 286 0.71 1.59 -8.78
C ARG A 286 0.21 0.93 -10.06
N ILE A 287 -0.45 -0.22 -9.95
CA ILE A 287 -1.03 -0.90 -11.10
C ILE A 287 -2.21 -0.09 -11.65
N GLY A 288 -3.06 0.47 -10.80
CA GLY A 288 -4.16 1.35 -11.21
C GLY A 288 -3.66 2.59 -11.98
N ASP A 289 -2.64 3.26 -11.45
CA ASP A 289 -2.03 4.43 -12.10
C ASP A 289 -1.42 4.08 -13.47
N LEU A 290 -0.75 2.93 -13.55
CA LEU A 290 -0.18 2.45 -14.82
C LEU A 290 -1.27 2.13 -15.84
N GLN A 291 -2.36 1.47 -15.42
CA GLN A 291 -3.50 1.18 -16.31
C GLN A 291 -4.13 2.45 -16.85
N GLN A 292 -4.24 3.50 -16.02
CA GLN A 292 -4.73 4.80 -16.44
C GLN A 292 -3.78 5.45 -17.46
N SER A 293 -2.49 5.48 -17.16
CA SER A 293 -1.47 6.03 -18.07
C SER A 293 -1.44 5.33 -19.43
N ILE A 294 -1.58 4.00 -19.46
CA ILE A 294 -1.67 3.22 -20.70
C ILE A 294 -2.94 3.58 -21.47
N THR A 295 -4.07 3.73 -20.77
CA THR A 295 -5.34 4.10 -21.39
C THR A 295 -5.28 5.50 -22.00
N ASP A 296 -4.69 6.46 -21.29
CA ASP A 296 -4.52 7.82 -21.78
C ASP A 296 -3.57 7.87 -22.98
N THR A 297 -2.45 7.15 -22.92
CA THR A 297 -1.53 7.03 -24.07
C THR A 297 -2.22 6.43 -25.30
N ALA A 298 -3.07 5.42 -25.12
CA ALA A 298 -3.82 4.82 -26.21
C ALA A 298 -4.85 5.79 -26.81
N ARG A 299 -5.57 6.55 -25.96
CA ARG A 299 -6.51 7.60 -26.40
C ARG A 299 -5.81 8.70 -27.16
N ASP A 300 -4.66 9.15 -26.68
CA ASP A 300 -3.85 10.18 -27.34
C ASP A 300 -3.36 9.71 -28.71
N ALA A 301 -2.86 8.47 -28.79
CA ALA A 301 -2.43 7.87 -30.04
C ALA A 301 -3.58 7.75 -31.07
N TYR A 302 -4.74 7.22 -30.65
CA TYR A 302 -5.90 7.08 -31.53
C TYR A 302 -6.46 8.42 -32.00
N SER A 303 -6.49 9.41 -31.10
CA SER A 303 -6.89 10.78 -31.41
C SER A 303 -5.90 11.43 -32.40
N GLY A 304 -4.60 11.17 -32.24
CA GLY A 304 -3.56 11.60 -33.16
C GLY A 304 -3.71 11.01 -34.57
N VAL A 305 -4.07 9.73 -34.70
CA VAL A 305 -4.36 9.10 -36.00
C VAL A 305 -5.59 9.73 -36.66
N ALA A 306 -6.65 10.00 -35.90
CA ALA A 306 -7.81 10.73 -36.40
C ALA A 306 -7.40 12.13 -36.88
N ALA A 307 -6.58 12.85 -36.11
CA ALA A 307 -6.09 14.18 -36.47
C ALA A 307 -5.30 14.18 -37.78
N ALA A 308 -4.38 13.23 -37.96
CA ALA A 308 -3.64 13.06 -39.21
C ALA A 308 -4.56 12.74 -40.39
N THR A 309 -5.57 11.89 -40.18
CA THR A 309 -6.55 11.54 -41.22
C THR A 309 -7.40 12.76 -41.60
N ALA A 310 -7.85 13.56 -40.63
CA ALA A 310 -8.58 14.79 -40.87
C ALA A 310 -7.75 15.77 -41.72
N LEU A 311 -6.44 15.89 -41.45
CA LEU A 311 -5.54 16.71 -42.26
C LEU A 311 -5.50 16.26 -43.72
N THR A 312 -5.54 14.95 -44.00
CA THR A 312 -5.52 14.43 -45.39
C THR A 312 -6.80 14.70 -46.17
N MET A 313 -7.94 14.88 -45.49
CA MET A 313 -9.23 15.11 -46.13
C MET A 313 -9.52 16.59 -46.43
N ILE A 314 -8.63 17.50 -46.06
CA ILE A 314 -8.74 18.92 -46.46
C ILE A 314 -8.59 19.02 -47.99
N PRO A 315 -9.56 19.60 -48.71
CA PRO A 315 -9.49 19.77 -50.17
C PRO A 315 -8.27 20.59 -50.62
N ASP A 316 -7.74 20.28 -51.82
CA ASP A 316 -6.64 21.04 -52.44
C ASP A 316 -7.17 22.23 -53.27
N VAL A 317 -6.27 23.12 -53.69
CA VAL A 317 -6.56 24.27 -54.54
C VAL A 317 -6.77 23.87 -56.00
N ASP A 318 -7.87 24.35 -56.58
CA ASP A 318 -8.20 24.16 -58.00
C ASP A 318 -7.13 24.73 -58.94
N ARG A 319 -7.11 24.27 -60.21
CA ARG A 319 -6.08 24.64 -61.20
C ARG A 319 -5.96 26.15 -61.45
N ASP A 320 -7.08 26.86 -61.42
CA ASP A 320 -7.14 28.29 -61.76
C ASP A 320 -7.17 29.21 -60.52
N LYS A 321 -6.94 28.65 -59.32
CA LYS A 321 -6.94 29.37 -58.05
C LYS A 321 -5.55 29.32 -57.41
N ARG A 322 -5.22 30.35 -56.62
CA ARG A 322 -3.92 30.49 -55.94
C ARG A 322 -3.93 30.05 -54.48
N VAL A 323 -5.10 30.05 -53.82
CA VAL A 323 -5.25 29.70 -52.40
C VAL A 323 -6.52 28.89 -52.20
N SER A 324 -6.45 27.86 -51.35
CA SER A 324 -7.60 27.16 -50.78
C SER A 324 -7.51 27.17 -49.25
N ILE A 325 -8.67 27.19 -48.59
CA ILE A 325 -8.79 26.94 -47.16
C ILE A 325 -9.91 25.91 -47.02
N GLY A 326 -9.66 24.87 -46.23
CA GLY A 326 -10.63 23.81 -46.02
C GLY A 326 -10.59 23.26 -44.61
N VAL A 327 -11.64 22.51 -44.31
CA VAL A 327 -11.81 21.78 -43.05
C VAL A 327 -11.90 20.30 -43.37
N GLY A 328 -11.20 19.48 -42.61
CA GLY A 328 -11.28 18.02 -42.67
C GLY A 328 -11.79 17.48 -41.35
N GLY A 329 -12.54 16.38 -41.39
CA GLY A 329 -12.99 15.67 -40.20
C GLY A 329 -12.69 14.19 -40.32
N ALA A 330 -12.36 13.55 -39.20
CA ALA A 330 -12.11 12.11 -39.18
C ALA A 330 -12.52 11.48 -37.85
N VAL A 331 -12.82 10.18 -37.93
CA VAL A 331 -13.12 9.34 -36.77
C VAL A 331 -12.27 8.07 -36.87
N TYR A 332 -11.58 7.70 -35.79
CA TYR A 332 -10.77 6.49 -35.71
C TYR A 332 -10.96 5.82 -34.36
N LYS A 333 -11.38 4.55 -34.35
CA LYS A 333 -11.60 3.76 -33.11
C LYS A 333 -12.39 4.53 -32.03
N GLY A 334 -13.46 5.22 -32.43
CA GLY A 334 -14.31 6.02 -31.53
C GLY A 334 -13.79 7.42 -31.19
N HIS A 335 -12.56 7.76 -31.57
CA HIS A 335 -11.96 9.09 -31.36
C HIS A 335 -12.21 9.97 -32.58
N ARG A 336 -12.44 11.27 -32.35
CA ARG A 336 -12.79 12.24 -33.39
C ARG A 336 -11.72 13.32 -33.48
N ALA A 337 -11.50 13.83 -34.68
CA ALA A 337 -10.64 14.98 -34.89
C ALA A 337 -11.17 15.87 -36.02
N VAL A 338 -10.82 17.15 -35.92
CA VAL A 338 -11.11 18.18 -36.93
C VAL A 338 -9.80 18.84 -37.31
N ALA A 339 -9.62 19.15 -38.59
CA ALA A 339 -8.45 19.82 -39.10
C ALA A 339 -8.84 21.05 -39.91
N LEU A 340 -8.04 22.11 -39.79
CA LEU A 340 -8.10 23.31 -40.60
C LEU A 340 -6.77 23.45 -41.33
N GLY A 341 -6.81 23.74 -42.61
CA GLY A 341 -5.59 23.99 -43.36
C GLY A 341 -5.88 24.68 -44.67
N GLY A 342 -4.81 25.07 -45.34
CA GLY A 342 -4.88 25.68 -46.65
C GLY A 342 -3.73 25.25 -47.52
N THR A 343 -3.98 25.32 -48.83
CA THR A 343 -2.93 25.15 -49.83
C THR A 343 -2.77 26.43 -50.63
N ALA A 344 -1.52 26.77 -50.93
CA ALA A 344 -1.14 27.91 -51.75
C ALA A 344 -0.33 27.43 -52.94
N ARG A 345 -0.75 27.81 -54.15
CA ARG A 345 0.03 27.63 -55.38
C ARG A 345 0.83 28.92 -55.60
N ILE A 346 2.14 28.83 -55.39
CA ILE A 346 3.06 29.98 -55.53
C ILE A 346 3.21 30.32 -57.02
N ASN A 347 3.58 29.31 -57.81
CA ASN A 347 3.72 29.36 -59.28
C ASN A 347 3.06 28.10 -59.90
N GLU A 348 2.99 27.98 -61.22
CA GLU A 348 2.41 26.80 -61.90
C GLU A 348 3.04 25.47 -61.45
N ASN A 349 4.33 25.52 -61.13
CA ASN A 349 5.15 24.37 -60.75
C ASN A 349 5.24 24.15 -59.23
N LEU A 350 4.89 25.10 -58.37
CA LEU A 350 5.11 25.01 -56.91
C LEU A 350 3.82 25.16 -56.10
N LYS A 351 3.52 24.16 -55.26
CA LYS A 351 2.46 24.20 -54.26
C LYS A 351 3.00 23.97 -52.85
N VAL A 352 2.37 24.62 -51.88
CA VAL A 352 2.60 24.44 -50.44
C VAL A 352 1.26 24.16 -49.75
N ARG A 353 1.26 23.28 -48.75
CA ARG A 353 0.12 22.96 -47.88
C ARG A 353 0.54 23.12 -46.44
N ALA A 354 -0.30 23.75 -45.62
CA ALA A 354 -0.13 23.76 -44.18
C ALA A 354 -1.48 23.52 -43.51
N GLY A 355 -1.47 22.86 -42.35
CA GLY A 355 -2.67 22.63 -41.60
C GLY A 355 -2.39 22.26 -40.15
N VAL A 356 -3.42 22.45 -39.34
CA VAL A 356 -3.49 22.05 -37.94
C VAL A 356 -4.67 21.11 -37.75
N ALA A 357 -4.52 20.09 -36.93
CA ALA A 357 -5.60 19.23 -36.48
C ALA A 357 -5.71 19.28 -34.97
N MET A 358 -6.95 19.17 -34.51
CA MET A 358 -7.34 19.20 -33.11
C MET A 358 -8.13 17.93 -32.81
N SER A 359 -7.80 17.30 -31.69
CA SER A 359 -8.45 16.08 -31.22
C SER A 359 -8.49 16.08 -29.69
N ALA A 360 -9.23 15.15 -29.10
CA ALA A 360 -9.29 15.02 -27.64
C ALA A 360 -7.91 14.72 -27.01
N GLY A 361 -7.01 14.07 -27.76
CA GLY A 361 -5.64 13.74 -27.33
C GLY A 361 -4.59 14.79 -27.68
N GLY A 362 -5.00 15.97 -28.14
CA GLY A 362 -4.10 17.08 -28.47
C GLY A 362 -4.09 17.48 -29.95
N ASN A 363 -3.14 18.36 -30.27
CA ASN A 363 -3.08 19.04 -31.57
C ASN A 363 -1.91 18.51 -32.41
N ALA A 364 -2.14 18.36 -33.71
CA ALA A 364 -1.11 18.02 -34.70
C ALA A 364 -0.95 19.17 -35.70
N VAL A 365 0.27 19.38 -36.20
CA VAL A 365 0.57 20.39 -37.21
C VAL A 365 1.36 19.75 -38.34
N GLY A 366 1.02 20.07 -39.58
CA GLY A 366 1.70 19.54 -40.76
C GLY A 366 1.92 20.61 -41.82
N ILE A 367 3.05 20.53 -42.51
CA ILE A 367 3.37 21.32 -43.70
C ILE A 367 3.92 20.39 -44.79
N GLY A 368 3.61 20.68 -46.04
CA GLY A 368 4.09 19.93 -47.20
C GLY A 368 4.27 20.83 -48.41
N MET A 369 5.11 20.42 -49.35
CA MET A 369 5.35 21.11 -50.61
C MET A 369 5.44 20.12 -51.75
N SER A 370 5.06 20.53 -52.95
CA SER A 370 5.20 19.73 -54.16
C SER A 370 5.66 20.59 -55.33
N TRP A 371 6.60 20.05 -56.11
CA TRP A 371 7.06 20.63 -57.37
C TRP A 371 6.59 19.76 -58.55
N GLN A 372 6.07 20.38 -59.61
CA GLN A 372 5.56 19.73 -60.81
C GLN A 372 6.26 20.31 -62.04
N TRP A 373 6.64 19.49 -63.02
CA TRP A 373 7.29 19.90 -64.27
C TRP A 373 6.56 19.35 -65.49
#